data_AF-A0A072NQT1-F1
#
_entry.id   AF-A0A072NQT1-F1
#
_cell.length_a   1.000
_cell.length_b   1.000
_cell.length_c   1.000
_cell.angle_alpha   90.00
_cell.angle_beta   90.00
_cell.angle_gamma   90.00
#
_symmetry.space_group_name_H-M   'P 1'
#
loop_
_entity.id
_entity.type
_entity.pdbx_description
1 polymer ?
#
loop_
_entity_poly.entity_id
_entity_poly.type
_entity_poly.pdbx_seq_one_letter_code
_entity_poly.pdbx_strand_id
1 'polypeptide(L)'
;MNDPTAPVLTLTPDEWEAFLARLYERDDRLDLRAPGETYSPEEAVDAYVLSGHAEALCSAEVDGDLWGTLEDLEETAETEEEAWAKIVAFYLDRGCVLVRVAGTEEPEEWLLAEGLARRLGLVPSAAG
;
A
#
# COMPACT_ATOMS: atom_id res chain seq x y z
N MET A 1 -4.46 26.77 5.40
CA MET A 1 -4.71 26.04 4.15
C MET A 1 -3.68 24.93 4.12
N ASN A 2 -4.03 23.78 4.67
CA ASN A 2 -3.19 22.58 4.56
C ASN A 2 -3.48 22.04 3.17
N ASP A 3 -2.48 21.90 2.31
CA ASP A 3 -2.61 21.08 1.10
C ASP A 3 -2.97 19.66 1.54
N PRO A 4 -4.20 19.16 1.30
CA PRO A 4 -4.62 17.84 1.74
C PRO A 4 -4.63 16.88 0.56
N THR A 5 -3.69 17.00 -0.38
CA THR A 5 -3.48 15.95 -1.38
C THR A 5 -2.64 14.88 -0.72
N ALA A 6 -3.30 13.96 -0.02
CA ALA A 6 -2.67 12.72 0.41
C ALA A 6 -1.90 12.11 -0.78
N PRO A 7 -0.62 11.72 -0.60
CA PRO A 7 0.26 11.49 -1.73
C PRO A 7 -0.12 10.21 -2.47
N VAL A 8 -0.38 10.35 -3.77
CA VAL A 8 -0.35 9.23 -4.70
C VAL A 8 1.11 9.06 -5.14
N LEU A 9 1.70 7.91 -4.85
CA LEU A 9 3.04 7.53 -5.28
C LEU A 9 2.93 6.54 -6.45
N THR A 10 3.59 6.86 -7.56
CA THR A 10 3.66 5.94 -8.70
C THR A 10 5.05 5.31 -8.76
N LEU A 11 5.10 3.98 -8.78
CA LEU A 11 6.30 3.18 -8.96
C LEU A 11 6.21 2.41 -10.28
N THR A 12 7.36 2.09 -10.86
CA THR A 12 7.48 1.06 -11.90
C THR A 12 7.52 -0.34 -11.26
N PRO A 13 7.34 -1.43 -12.03
CA PRO A 13 7.44 -2.78 -11.49
C PRO A 13 8.82 -3.06 -10.87
N ASP A 14 9.90 -2.58 -11.47
CA ASP A 14 11.25 -2.73 -10.93
C ASP A 14 11.44 -1.96 -9.60
N GLU A 15 10.83 -0.78 -9.47
CA GLU A 15 10.85 0.00 -8.23
C GLU A 15 10.00 -0.64 -7.14
N TRP A 16 8.89 -1.28 -7.50
CA TRP A 16 8.06 -2.08 -6.59
C TRP A 16 8.81 -3.28 -6.04
N GLU A 17 9.43 -4.08 -6.91
CA GLU A 17 10.25 -5.22 -6.50
C GLU A 17 11.44 -4.78 -5.64
N ALA A 18 12.12 -3.70 -6.03
CA ALA A 18 13.21 -3.13 -5.24
C ALA A 18 12.73 -2.59 -3.89
N PHE A 19 11.49 -2.10 -3.80
CA PHE A 19 10.86 -1.70 -2.55
C PHE A 19 10.61 -2.91 -1.66
N LEU A 20 9.91 -3.94 -2.15
CA LEU A 20 9.63 -5.17 -1.39
C LEU A 20 10.91 -5.84 -0.88
N ALA A 21 11.94 -5.92 -1.72
CA ALA A 21 13.24 -6.51 -1.36
C ALA A 21 13.96 -5.80 -0.21
N ARG A 22 13.60 -4.54 0.09
CA ARG A 22 14.15 -3.78 1.23
C ARG A 22 13.38 -4.00 2.52
N LEU A 23 12.25 -4.71 2.49
CA LEU A 23 11.40 -4.93 3.64
C LEU A 23 11.73 -6.25 4.33
N TYR A 24 11.39 -6.32 5.62
CA TYR A 24 11.28 -7.57 6.35
C TYR A 24 10.05 -7.54 7.25
N GLU A 25 9.51 -8.71 7.56
CA GLU A 25 8.43 -8.88 8.52
C GLU A 25 8.92 -9.78 9.66
N ARG A 26 8.67 -9.36 10.90
CA ARG A 26 8.98 -10.11 12.12
C ARG A 26 7.98 -9.75 13.21
N ASP A 27 7.37 -10.76 13.82
CA ASP A 27 6.42 -10.59 14.93
C ASP A 27 5.25 -9.64 14.57
N ASP A 28 4.64 -9.84 13.40
CA ASP A 28 3.57 -9.02 12.79
C ASP A 28 3.98 -7.56 12.51
N ARG A 29 5.29 -7.30 12.47
CA ARG A 29 5.85 -5.97 12.23
C ARG A 29 6.63 -5.94 10.92
N LEU A 30 6.05 -5.24 9.95
CA LEU A 30 6.73 -4.86 8.71
C LEU A 30 7.68 -3.68 8.92
N ASP A 31 8.95 -3.76 8.52
CA ASP A 31 9.92 -2.68 8.64
C ASP A 31 11.03 -2.74 7.55
N LEU A 32 11.93 -1.74 7.53
CA LEU A 32 13.04 -1.67 6.58
C LEU A 32 14.26 -2.45 7.06
N ARG A 33 14.86 -3.23 6.14
CA ARG A 33 16.15 -3.89 6.37
C ARG A 33 17.25 -2.84 6.59
N ALA A 34 18.05 -3.03 7.63
CA ALA A 34 19.19 -2.20 7.97
C ALA A 34 20.50 -2.78 7.38
N PRO A 35 21.40 -1.92 6.85
CA PRO A 35 22.71 -2.36 6.40
C PRO A 35 23.52 -3.01 7.52
N GLY A 36 24.06 -4.21 7.26
CA GLY A 36 24.90 -4.95 8.21
C GLY A 36 24.14 -5.84 9.18
N GLU A 37 22.81 -5.82 9.17
CA GLU A 37 21.99 -6.78 9.91
C GLU A 37 21.78 -8.08 9.11
N THR A 38 21.48 -9.16 9.82
CA THR A 38 21.13 -10.46 9.23
C THR A 38 19.66 -10.73 9.46
N TYR A 39 18.99 -11.20 8.41
CA TYR A 39 17.57 -11.53 8.39
C TYR A 39 17.39 -12.96 7.90
N SER A 40 16.47 -13.70 8.50
CA SER A 40 16.05 -15.01 8.03
C SER A 40 15.36 -14.88 6.66
N PRO A 41 15.47 -15.89 5.78
CA PRO A 41 14.65 -15.98 4.58
C PRO A 41 13.14 -15.99 4.89
N GLU A 42 12.75 -16.46 6.08
CA GLU A 42 11.35 -16.46 6.53
C GLU A 42 10.81 -15.05 6.80
N GLU A 43 11.70 -14.06 6.95
CA GLU A 43 11.33 -12.64 7.12
C GLU A 43 11.29 -11.90 5.78
N ALA A 44 11.37 -12.61 4.64
CA ALA A 44 11.22 -12.00 3.33
C ALA A 44 9.78 -11.50 3.13
N VAL A 45 9.64 -10.35 2.48
CA VAL A 45 8.34 -9.74 2.20
C VAL A 45 8.13 -9.78 0.70
N ASP A 46 7.02 -10.40 0.30
CA ASP A 46 6.44 -10.31 -1.04
C ASP A 46 5.12 -9.52 -0.98
N ALA A 47 4.40 -9.44 -2.11
CA ALA A 47 3.11 -8.76 -2.19
C ALA A 47 2.07 -9.37 -1.23
N TYR A 48 2.08 -10.69 -1.04
CA TYR A 48 1.17 -11.38 -0.13
C TYR A 48 1.44 -10.98 1.34
N VAL A 49 2.70 -10.96 1.78
CA VAL A 49 3.05 -10.50 3.13
C VAL A 49 2.69 -9.02 3.32
N LEU A 50 2.97 -8.17 2.32
CA LEU A 50 2.59 -6.75 2.39
C LEU A 50 1.08 -6.56 2.50
N SER A 51 0.27 -7.40 1.85
CA SER A 51 -1.19 -7.29 1.88
C SER A 51 -1.78 -7.35 3.29
N GLY A 52 -1.16 -8.09 4.22
CA GLY A 52 -1.58 -8.13 5.63
C GLY A 52 -1.42 -6.80 6.37
N HIS A 53 -0.73 -5.82 5.78
CA HIS A 53 -0.51 -4.48 6.31
C HIS A 53 -1.18 -3.37 5.49
N ALA A 54 -1.82 -3.70 4.38
CA ALA A 54 -2.55 -2.74 3.56
C ALA A 54 -3.95 -2.48 4.15
N GLU A 55 -4.44 -1.25 4.01
CA GLU A 55 -5.81 -0.88 4.39
C GLU A 55 -6.82 -1.37 3.34
N ALA A 56 -6.42 -1.34 2.08
CA ALA A 56 -7.13 -1.92 0.95
C ALA A 56 -6.16 -2.06 -0.23
N LEU A 57 -6.49 -2.92 -1.21
CA LEU A 57 -5.68 -3.11 -2.40
C LEU A 57 -6.55 -3.49 -3.61
N CYS A 58 -6.02 -3.19 -4.79
CA CYS A 58 -6.50 -3.67 -6.07
C CYS A 58 -5.27 -4.20 -6.82
N SER A 59 -5.06 -5.52 -6.76
CA SER A 59 -3.89 -6.20 -7.29
C SER A 59 -4.31 -7.34 -8.19
N ALA A 60 -3.48 -7.64 -9.19
CA ALA A 60 -3.64 -8.82 -10.03
C ALA A 60 -3.14 -10.10 -9.35
N GLU A 61 -2.19 -9.97 -8.41
CA GLU A 61 -1.51 -11.09 -7.77
C GLU A 61 -2.14 -11.46 -6.43
N VAL A 62 -2.66 -10.46 -5.70
CA VAL A 62 -3.28 -10.65 -4.39
C VAL A 62 -4.77 -10.36 -4.47
N ASP A 63 -5.57 -11.35 -4.10
CA ASP A 63 -7.03 -11.21 -4.04
C ASP A 63 -7.43 -10.34 -2.83
N GLY A 64 -7.96 -9.15 -3.13
CA GLY A 64 -8.49 -8.21 -2.14
C GLY A 64 -10.01 -8.29 -2.06
N ASP A 65 -10.57 -8.01 -0.87
CA ASP A 65 -12.03 -7.98 -0.69
C ASP A 65 -12.61 -6.61 -1.09
N LEU A 66 -12.63 -6.31 -2.39
CA LEU A 66 -13.09 -5.02 -2.93
C LEU A 66 -14.52 -4.69 -2.47
N TRP A 67 -15.44 -5.64 -2.62
CA TRP A 67 -16.85 -5.42 -2.35
C TRP A 67 -17.16 -5.44 -0.86
N GLY A 68 -16.52 -6.33 -0.07
CA GLY A 68 -16.64 -6.31 1.38
C GLY A 68 -16.07 -5.02 1.98
N THR A 69 -14.94 -4.54 1.46
CA THR A 69 -14.39 -3.23 1.85
C THR A 69 -15.39 -2.12 1.55
N LEU A 70 -15.96 -2.07 0.34
CA LEU A 70 -16.95 -1.04 -0.01
C LEU A 70 -18.19 -1.06 0.90
N GLU A 71 -18.66 -2.25 1.26
CA GLU A 71 -19.77 -2.44 2.20
C GLU A 71 -19.43 -1.91 3.60
N ASP A 72 -18.22 -2.19 4.10
CA ASP A 72 -17.73 -1.66 5.39
C ASP A 72 -17.64 -0.12 5.40
N LEU A 73 -17.46 0.50 4.23
CA LEU A 73 -17.48 1.96 4.06
C LEU A 73 -18.91 2.54 4.01
N GLU A 74 -19.95 1.70 4.05
CA GLU A 74 -21.36 2.06 3.85
C GLU A 74 -21.61 2.73 2.47
N GLU A 75 -20.80 2.39 1.47
CA GLU A 75 -20.87 2.91 0.10
C GLU A 75 -21.45 1.88 -0.87
N THR A 76 -21.89 2.35 -2.05
CA THR A 76 -22.41 1.48 -3.12
C THR A 76 -21.82 1.88 -4.45
N ALA A 77 -21.58 0.94 -5.37
CA ALA A 77 -21.07 1.22 -6.71
C ALA A 77 -21.67 0.27 -7.74
N GLU A 78 -21.77 0.70 -8.99
CA GLU A 78 -22.27 -0.11 -10.11
C GLU A 78 -21.16 -0.95 -10.77
N THR A 79 -19.90 -0.54 -10.61
CA THR A 79 -18.73 -1.18 -11.22
C THR A 79 -17.57 -1.30 -10.24
N GLU A 80 -16.63 -2.21 -10.52
CA GLU A 80 -15.39 -2.35 -9.74
C GLU A 80 -14.52 -1.09 -9.78
N GLU A 81 -14.47 -0.42 -10.94
CA GLU A 81 -13.76 0.86 -11.10
C GLU A 81 -14.35 1.95 -10.19
N GLU A 82 -15.68 2.06 -10.14
CA GLU A 82 -16.35 3.02 -9.25
C GLU A 82 -16.15 2.64 -7.77
N ALA A 83 -16.25 1.35 -7.43
CA ALA A 83 -16.02 0.85 -6.08
C ALA A 83 -14.61 1.21 -5.61
N TRP A 84 -13.60 0.91 -6.42
CA TRP A 84 -12.22 1.20 -6.10
C TRP A 84 -11.95 2.69 -5.97
N ALA A 85 -12.49 3.52 -6.87
CA ALA A 85 -12.35 4.97 -6.79
C ALA A 85 -12.92 5.55 -5.47
N LYS A 86 -14.04 5.00 -4.98
CA LYS A 86 -14.65 5.39 -3.69
C LYS A 86 -13.79 4.98 -2.51
N ILE A 87 -13.27 3.75 -2.52
CA ILE A 87 -12.36 3.25 -1.49
C ILE A 87 -11.10 4.12 -1.42
N VAL A 88 -10.47 4.38 -2.57
CA VAL A 88 -9.29 5.27 -2.66
C VAL A 88 -9.62 6.65 -2.09
N ALA A 89 -10.71 7.28 -2.52
CA ALA A 89 -11.09 8.59 -2.02
C ALA A 89 -11.30 8.60 -0.49
N PHE A 90 -11.96 7.58 0.05
CA PHE A 90 -12.21 7.43 1.48
C PHE A 90 -10.92 7.36 2.29
N TYR A 91 -9.96 6.53 1.88
CA TYR A 91 -8.71 6.35 2.61
C TYR A 91 -7.74 7.52 2.43
N LEU A 92 -7.69 8.13 1.25
CA LEU A 92 -6.89 9.35 1.01
C LEU A 92 -7.38 10.53 1.87
N ASP A 93 -8.70 10.72 2.04
CA ASP A 93 -9.25 11.77 2.92
C ASP A 93 -8.85 11.57 4.40
N ARG A 94 -8.51 10.33 4.77
CA ARG A 94 -8.02 9.94 6.11
C ARG A 94 -6.49 9.96 6.23
N GLY A 95 -5.79 10.42 5.20
CA GLY A 95 -4.33 10.58 5.18
C GLY A 95 -3.56 9.34 4.75
N CYS A 96 -4.23 8.28 4.29
CA CYS A 96 -3.52 7.12 3.73
C CYS A 96 -2.75 7.50 2.46
N VAL A 97 -1.80 6.66 2.07
CA VAL A 97 -0.98 6.82 0.88
C VAL A 97 -1.41 5.77 -0.14
N LEU A 98 -1.70 6.20 -1.36
CA LEU A 98 -1.92 5.29 -2.49
C LEU A 98 -0.60 5.03 -3.19
N VAL A 99 -0.15 3.79 -3.22
CA VAL A 99 0.98 3.34 -4.04
C VAL A 99 0.42 2.65 -5.28
N ARG A 100 0.74 3.18 -6.46
CA ARG A 100 0.36 2.61 -7.76
C ARG A 100 1.60 2.07 -8.45
N VAL A 101 1.56 0.82 -8.89
CA VAL A 101 2.57 0.26 -9.78
C VAL A 101 2.08 0.43 -11.22
N ALA A 102 2.73 1.32 -11.98
CA ALA A 102 2.36 1.64 -13.35
C ALA A 102 3.19 0.81 -14.34
N GLY A 103 2.57 0.45 -15.48
CA GLY A 103 3.23 -0.34 -16.53
C GLY A 103 2.96 -1.84 -16.45
N THR A 104 2.04 -2.26 -15.58
CA THR A 104 1.42 -3.59 -15.55
C THR A 104 0.21 -3.64 -16.49
N GLU A 105 -0.19 -4.84 -16.93
CA GLU A 105 -1.40 -5.02 -17.75
C GLU A 105 -2.68 -4.89 -16.92
N GLU A 106 -2.62 -5.34 -15.67
CA GLU A 106 -3.70 -5.30 -14.69
C GLU A 106 -3.40 -4.25 -13.60
N PRO A 107 -4.42 -3.74 -12.89
CA PRO A 107 -4.23 -2.80 -11.78
C PRO A 107 -3.35 -3.36 -10.67
N GLU A 108 -2.51 -2.50 -10.12
CA GLU A 108 -1.65 -2.82 -8.98
C GLU A 108 -1.54 -1.60 -8.08
N GLU A 109 -2.46 -1.51 -7.13
CA GLU A 109 -2.70 -0.34 -6.29
C GLU A 109 -2.88 -0.73 -4.82
N TRP A 110 -2.18 -0.04 -3.92
CA TRP A 110 -2.09 -0.36 -2.51
C TRP A 110 -2.36 0.88 -1.66
N LEU A 111 -3.32 0.79 -0.74
CA LEU A 111 -3.57 1.82 0.26
C LEU A 111 -2.84 1.46 1.55
N LEU A 112 -1.93 2.32 1.98
CA LEU A 112 -1.16 2.14 3.20
C LEU A 112 -1.46 3.28 4.18
N ALA A 113 -1.59 2.96 5.46
CA ALA A 113 -1.66 3.97 6.51
C ALA A 113 -0.44 4.92 6.44
N GLU A 114 -0.65 6.22 6.69
CA GLU A 114 0.41 7.23 6.55
C GLU A 114 1.67 6.89 7.38
N GLY A 115 1.46 6.47 8.63
CA GLY A 115 2.55 6.12 9.54
C GLY A 115 3.36 4.92 9.04
N LEU A 116 2.69 3.94 8.42
CA LEU A 116 3.36 2.82 7.79
C LEU A 116 4.15 3.30 6.57
N ALA A 117 3.53 4.02 5.64
CA ALA A 117 4.19 4.52 4.44
C ALA A 117 5.44 5.36 4.75
N ARG A 118 5.37 6.22 5.77
CA ARG A 118 6.53 7.00 6.26
C ARG A 118 7.63 6.10 6.84
N ARG A 119 7.26 5.12 7.67
CA ARG A 119 8.21 4.18 8.28
C ARG A 119 8.93 3.34 7.22
N LEU A 120 8.22 2.94 6.17
CA LEU A 120 8.79 2.20 5.04
C LEU A 120 9.54 3.10 4.04
N GLY A 121 9.59 4.42 4.28
CA GLY A 121 10.32 5.37 3.45
C GLY A 121 9.70 5.64 2.07
N LEU A 122 8.40 5.35 1.91
CA LEU A 122 7.64 5.64 0.67
C LEU A 122 7.32 7.13 0.53
N VAL A 123 7.12 7.82 1.66
CA VAL A 123 6.89 9.26 1.71
C VAL A 123 7.85 9.91 2.71
N PRO A 124 8.19 11.19 2.54
CA PRO A 124 9.05 11.89 3.49
C PRO A 124 8.46 11.84 4.90
N SER A 125 9.30 11.53 5.89
CA SER A 125 8.96 11.82 7.27
C SER A 125 8.88 13.34 7.41
N ALA A 126 7.72 13.88 7.78
CA ALA A 126 7.59 15.30 8.03
C ALA A 126 8.70 15.75 9.00
N ALA A 127 9.54 16.69 8.57
CA ALA A 127 10.51 17.32 9.46
C ALA A 127 9.71 17.96 10.61
N GLY A 128 9.92 17.46 11.83
CA GLY A 128 9.35 18.04 13.05
C GLY A 128 9.88 19.42 13.36
#